data_AF-A0A949EQ45-F1
#
_entry.id   AF-A0A949EQ45-F1
#
_cell.length_a   1.000
_cell.length_b   1.000
_cell.length_c   1.000
_cell.angle_alpha   90.00
_cell.angle_beta   90.00
_cell.angle_gamma   90.00
#
_symmetry.space_group_name_H-M   'P 1'
#
loop_
_entity.id
_entity.type
_entity.pdbx_description
1 polymer ?
#
loop_
_entity_poly.entity_id
_entity_poly.type
_entity_poly.pdbx_seq_one_letter_code
_entity_poly.pdbx_strand_id
1 'polypeptide(L)'
;MKKQENNYAYIDGANLHKGIKELGWKLDYKRFRIWLSEKYGVVRAYIFIGLISKYKDLYTYLQESGFTLIFKEVVYDGSGKPKGNCDADLVKMKKPPMWTKPHKGLFRSDILNITE
;
A
#
# COMPACT_ATOMS: atom_id res chain seq x y z
N MET A 1 28.19 -13.10 7.04
CA MET A 1 27.27 -11.99 6.66
C MET A 1 25.91 -12.58 6.34
N LYS A 2 24.81 -12.12 6.96
CA LYS A 2 23.45 -12.56 6.58
C LYS A 2 23.18 -12.09 5.14
N LYS A 3 22.79 -13.01 4.26
CA LYS A 3 22.38 -12.71 2.89
C LYS A 3 21.22 -11.71 2.98
N GLN A 4 21.39 -10.50 2.46
CA GLN A 4 20.27 -9.56 2.35
C GLN A 4 19.26 -10.21 1.39
N GLU A 5 18.17 -10.73 1.94
CA GLU A 5 17.05 -11.18 1.12
C GLU A 5 16.49 -9.92 0.46
N ASN A 6 16.49 -9.88 -0.87
CA ASN A 6 15.89 -8.81 -1.65
C ASN A 6 14.36 -8.89 -1.46
N ASN A 7 13.86 -8.40 -0.35
CA ASN A 7 12.44 -8.46 -0.03
C ASN A 7 11.72 -7.28 -0.68
N TYR A 8 10.56 -7.58 -1.25
CA TYR A 8 9.72 -6.62 -1.96
C TYR A 8 8.37 -6.54 -1.25
N ALA A 9 7.83 -5.33 -1.08
CA ALA A 9 6.48 -5.13 -0.59
C ALA A 9 5.54 -4.76 -1.74
N TYR A 10 4.36 -5.37 -1.77
CA TYR A 10 3.28 -5.07 -2.70
C TYR A 10 2.06 -4.68 -1.87
N ILE A 11 1.67 -3.41 -1.94
CA ILE A 11 0.72 -2.79 -1.01
C ILE A 11 -0.52 -2.35 -1.78
N ASP A 12 -1.69 -2.84 -1.37
CA ASP A 12 -2.94 -2.31 -1.90
C ASP A 12 -3.32 -1.02 -1.15
N GLY A 13 -3.15 0.13 -1.81
CA GLY A 13 -3.37 1.44 -1.19
C GLY A 13 -4.82 1.68 -0.77
N ALA A 14 -5.80 1.09 -1.48
CA ALA A 14 -7.21 1.24 -1.14
C ALA A 14 -7.54 0.51 0.17
N ASN A 15 -7.07 -0.73 0.32
CA ASN A 15 -7.27 -1.50 1.54
C ASN A 15 -6.51 -0.91 2.73
N LEU A 16 -5.28 -0.43 2.51
CA LEU A 16 -4.51 0.26 3.54
C LEU A 16 -5.24 1.49 4.05
N HIS A 17 -5.73 2.35 3.14
CA HIS A 17 -6.47 3.56 3.50
C HIS A 17 -7.76 3.24 4.26
N LYS A 18 -8.54 2.24 3.81
CA LYS A 18 -9.77 1.79 4.49
C LYS A 18 -9.46 1.33 5.92
N GLY A 19 -8.45 0.48 6.10
CA GLY A 19 -8.05 -0.01 7.42
C GLY A 19 -7.60 1.10 8.37
N ILE A 20 -6.77 2.04 7.90
CA ILE A 20 -6.35 3.21 8.68
C ILE A 20 -7.54 4.06 9.11
N LYS A 21 -8.48 4.30 8.18
CA LYS A 21 -9.68 5.11 8.43
C LYS A 21 -10.61 4.44 9.44
N GLU A 22 -10.84 3.13 9.32
CA GLU A 22 -11.66 2.35 10.27
C GLU A 22 -11.06 2.37 11.68
N LEU A 23 -9.74 2.44 11.79
CA LEU A 23 -9.03 2.56 13.07
C LEU A 23 -8.92 4.01 13.60
N GLY A 24 -9.35 5.01 12.80
CA GLY A 24 -9.23 6.42 13.16
C GLY A 24 -7.79 6.93 13.18
N TRP A 25 -6.86 6.24 12.51
CA TRP A 25 -5.45 6.59 12.53
C TRP A 25 -5.07 7.51 11.37
N LYS A 26 -3.90 8.15 11.52
CA LYS A 26 -3.24 8.87 10.43
C LYS A 26 -1.89 8.19 10.18
N LEU A 27 -1.73 7.59 9.00
CA LEU A 27 -0.48 6.94 8.64
C LEU A 27 0.53 7.95 8.09
N ASP A 28 1.72 7.99 8.67
CA ASP A 28 2.90 8.60 8.06
C ASP A 28 3.58 7.58 7.14
N TYR A 29 3.55 7.85 5.84
CA TYR A 29 4.10 6.93 4.83
C TYR A 29 5.63 6.88 4.85
N LYS A 30 6.33 7.94 5.29
CA LYS A 30 7.79 7.93 5.44
C LYS A 30 8.19 6.98 6.56
N ARG A 31 7.55 7.11 7.73
CA ARG A 31 7.78 6.20 8.86
C ARG A 31 7.41 4.76 8.49
N PHE A 32 6.30 4.57 7.78
CA PHE A 32 5.90 3.25 7.30
C PHE A 32 6.94 2.62 6.37
N ARG A 33 7.52 3.40 5.44
CA ARG A 33 8.58 2.90 4.55
C ARG A 33 9.83 2.46 5.31
N ILE A 34 10.26 3.25 6.29
CA ILE A 34 11.41 2.93 7.16
C ILE A 34 11.12 1.63 7.91
N TRP A 35 9.95 1.54 8.52
CA TRP A 35 9.53 0.37 9.27
C TRP A 35 9.50 -0.91 8.42
N LEU A 36 9.01 -0.86 7.18
CA LEU A 36 9.07 -2.00 6.24
C LEU A 36 10.52 -2.42 5.96
N SER A 37 11.43 -1.46 5.86
CA SER A 37 12.85 -1.71 5.65
C SER A 37 13.49 -2.40 6.86
N GLU A 38 13.26 -1.86 8.05
CA GLU A 38 13.89 -2.33 9.29
C GLU A 38 13.31 -3.66 9.77
N LYS A 39 11.98 -3.80 9.74
CA LYS A 39 11.30 -4.99 10.25
C LYS A 39 11.44 -6.19 9.32
N TYR A 40 11.31 -5.95 8.01
CA TYR A 40 11.18 -7.03 7.02
C TYR A 40 12.30 -7.03 5.97
N GLY A 41 13.26 -6.10 6.04
CA GLY A 41 14.33 -6.00 5.03
C GLY A 41 13.81 -5.59 3.65
N VAL A 42 12.69 -4.86 3.58
CA VAL A 42 12.08 -4.48 2.29
C VAL A 42 12.96 -3.45 1.58
N VAL A 43 13.54 -3.89 0.46
CA VAL A 43 14.40 -3.07 -0.40
C VAL A 43 13.58 -2.22 -1.36
N ARG A 44 12.45 -2.74 -1.87
CA ARG A 44 11.52 -1.98 -2.73
C ARG A 44 10.07 -2.18 -2.30
N ALA A 45 9.31 -1.09 -2.26
CA ALA A 45 7.89 -1.11 -1.93
C ALA A 45 7.08 -0.54 -3.09
N TYR A 46 6.16 -1.34 -3.63
CA TYR A 46 5.19 -0.95 -4.65
C TYR A 46 3.84 -0.70 -3.98
N ILE A 47 3.21 0.43 -4.28
CA ILE A 47 1.86 0.73 -3.82
C ILE A 47 0.93 0.88 -5.02
N PHE A 48 -0.13 0.08 -5.02
CA PHE A 48 -1.16 0.12 -6.05
C PHE A 48 -2.21 1.17 -5.67
N ILE A 49 -2.47 2.11 -6.56
CA ILE A 49 -3.38 3.23 -6.32
C ILE A 49 -4.15 3.59 -7.59
N GLY A 50 -5.39 4.06 -7.45
CA GLY A 50 -6.16 4.56 -8.59
C GLY A 50 -5.60 5.90 -9.08
N LEU A 51 -5.51 6.09 -10.41
CA LEU A 51 -5.09 7.34 -11.01
C LEU A 51 -6.25 8.34 -11.08
N ILE A 52 -6.17 9.39 -10.28
CA ILE A 52 -7.15 10.48 -10.19
C ILE A 52 -6.37 11.78 -10.08
N SER A 53 -6.54 12.68 -11.06
CA SER A 53 -5.72 13.90 -11.21
C SER A 53 -5.67 14.78 -9.96
N LYS A 54 -6.73 14.78 -9.15
CA LYS A 54 -6.82 15.56 -7.91
C LYS A 54 -5.88 15.10 -6.79
N TYR A 55 -5.27 13.91 -6.90
CA TYR A 55 -4.39 13.34 -5.88
C TYR A 55 -2.89 13.45 -6.24
N LYS A 56 -2.51 14.37 -7.14
CA LYS A 56 -1.13 14.58 -7.57
C LYS A 56 -0.15 14.80 -6.41
N ASP A 57 -0.55 15.57 -5.40
CA ASP A 57 0.30 15.85 -4.24
C ASP A 57 0.54 14.60 -3.39
N LEU A 58 -0.50 13.76 -3.24
CA LEU A 58 -0.36 12.46 -2.57
C LEU A 58 0.59 11.54 -3.34
N TYR A 59 0.50 11.51 -4.66
CA TYR A 59 1.41 10.70 -5.49
C TYR A 59 2.86 11.13 -5.30
N THR A 60 3.10 12.45 -5.36
CA THR A 60 4.42 13.04 -5.13
C THR A 60 4.96 12.65 -3.76
N TYR A 61 4.15 12.84 -2.71
CA TYR A 61 4.53 12.50 -1.35
C TYR A 61 4.84 11.00 -1.17
N LEU A 62 4.07 10.10 -1.78
CA LEU A 62 4.32 8.66 -1.72
C LEU A 62 5.63 8.29 -2.44
N GLN A 63 5.92 8.91 -3.58
CA GLN A 63 7.18 8.70 -4.30
C GLN A 63 8.38 9.19 -3.50
N GLU A 64 8.29 10.41 -2.93
CA GLU A 64 9.31 10.97 -2.04
C GLU A 64 9.49 10.13 -0.76
N SER A 65 8.44 9.44 -0.33
CA SER A 65 8.49 8.50 0.80
C SER A 65 9.11 7.15 0.41
N GLY A 66 9.56 6.97 -0.83
CA GLY A 66 10.28 5.76 -1.28
C GLY A 66 9.39 4.64 -1.80
N PHE A 67 8.15 4.93 -2.17
CA PHE A 67 7.25 3.98 -2.83
C PHE A 67 7.29 4.12 -4.35
N THR A 68 7.24 2.99 -5.05
CA THR A 68 6.96 2.96 -6.48
C THR A 68 5.45 2.86 -6.69
N LEU A 69 4.85 3.83 -7.39
CA LEU A 69 3.42 3.83 -7.65
C LEU A 69 3.08 2.95 -8.84
N ILE A 70 2.08 2.08 -8.67
CA ILE A 70 1.48 1.31 -9.75
C ILE A 70 0.03 1.79 -9.90
N PHE A 71 -0.25 2.50 -10.98
CA PHE A 71 -1.57 3.05 -11.22
C PHE A 71 -2.52 1.98 -11.75
N LYS A 72 -3.64 1.78 -11.05
CA LYS A 72 -4.77 1.00 -11.54
C LYS A 72 -5.67 1.93 -12.37
N GLU A 73 -6.09 1.48 -13.55
CA GLU A 73 -7.10 2.20 -14.34
C GLU A 73 -8.38 2.35 -13.50
N VAL A 74 -8.87 3.59 -13.42
CA VAL A 74 -10.10 3.89 -12.69
C VAL A 74 -11.25 3.83 -13.68
N VAL A 75 -12.14 2.86 -13.51
CA VAL A 75 -13.40 2.82 -14.25
C VAL A 75 -14.28 3.93 -13.70
N TYR A 76 -14.65 4.88 -14.55
CA TYR A 76 -15.63 5.92 -14.23
C TYR A 76 -17.03 5.37 -14.51
N ASP A 77 -18.01 5.69 -13.67
CA ASP A 77 -19.39 5.43 -14.02
C ASP A 77 -19.88 6.36 -15.14
N GLY A 78 -21.04 6.05 -15.73
CA GLY A 78 -21.65 6.87 -16.79
C GLY A 78 -22.00 8.31 -16.37
N SER A 79 -21.80 8.67 -15.10
CA SER A 79 -21.98 10.03 -14.56
C SER A 79 -20.65 10.77 -14.34
N GLY A 80 -19.52 10.19 -14.74
CA GLY A 80 -18.20 10.80 -14.60
C GLY A 80 -17.63 10.75 -13.18
N LYS A 81 -18.26 10.01 -12.25
CA LYS A 81 -17.68 9.74 -10.94
C LYS A 81 -16.75 8.54 -11.04
N PRO A 82 -15.53 8.60 -10.46
CA PRO A 82 -14.71 7.41 -10.33
C PRO A 82 -15.50 6.38 -9.51
N LYS A 83 -15.68 5.16 -10.04
CA LYS A 83 -16.46 4.09 -9.41
C LYS A 83 -15.69 3.55 -8.21
N GLY A 84 -15.64 4.35 -7.13
CA GLY A 84 -14.91 4.08 -5.89
C GLY A 84 -15.57 3.05 -4.99
N ASN A 85 -16.60 2.36 -5.49
CA ASN A 85 -17.36 1.35 -4.74
C ASN A 85 -17.62 0.08 -5.55
N CYS A 86 -16.76 -0.24 -6.52
CA CYS A 86 -16.81 -1.56 -7.18
C CYS A 86 -16.17 -2.61 -6.26
N ASP A 87 -16.91 -3.01 -5.22
CA ASP A 87 -16.83 -4.39 -4.77
C ASP A 87 -17.20 -5.28 -5.98
N ALA A 88 -16.37 -6.31 -6.21
CA ALA A 88 -16.66 -7.49 -7.03
C ALA A 88 -16.43 -7.49 -8.55
N ASP A 89 -15.49 -6.72 -9.11
CA ASP A 89 -14.78 -7.19 -10.33
C ASP A 89 -13.39 -7.70 -9.94
N LEU A 90 -13.44 -8.88 -9.32
CA LEU A 90 -12.34 -9.83 -9.17
C LEU A 90 -11.76 -10.20 -10.55
N VAL A 91 -10.96 -9.32 -11.14
CA VAL A 91 -9.95 -9.78 -12.09
C VAL A 91 -8.96 -10.59 -11.27
N LYS A 92 -9.06 -11.92 -11.41
CA LYS A 92 -8.05 -12.93 -11.09
C LYS A 92 -6.75 -12.59 -11.82
N MET A 93 -6.08 -11.51 -11.44
CA MET A 93 -4.65 -11.41 -11.62
C MET A 93 -4.11 -12.40 -10.60
N LYS A 94 -3.58 -13.54 -11.06
CA LYS A 94 -2.86 -14.51 -10.22
C LYS A 94 -2.01 -13.68 -9.27
N LYS A 95 -2.41 -13.63 -7.99
CA LYS A 95 -1.73 -12.81 -6.99
C LYS A 95 -0.27 -13.23 -7.10
N PRO A 96 0.68 -12.36 -7.53
CA PRO A 96 2.07 -12.65 -7.23
C PRO A 96 2.07 -12.86 -5.73
N PRO A 97 2.54 -14.03 -5.28
CA PRO A 97 2.16 -14.50 -3.98
C PRO A 97 2.54 -13.44 -2.96
N MET A 98 1.53 -13.06 -2.20
CA MET A 98 1.62 -12.15 -1.08
C MET A 98 2.50 -12.84 -0.03
N TRP A 99 3.81 -12.82 -0.27
CA TRP A 99 4.83 -13.36 0.62
C TRP A 99 5.50 -12.17 1.31
N THR A 100 4.88 -11.71 2.39
CA THR A 100 5.67 -11.70 3.61
C THR A 100 5.77 -13.17 4.00
N LYS A 101 6.97 -13.76 4.05
CA LYS A 101 7.14 -15.14 4.52
C LYS A 101 6.32 -15.35 5.81
N PRO A 102 5.65 -16.51 5.97
CA PRO A 102 4.74 -16.76 7.08
C PRO A 102 5.53 -17.06 8.35
N HIS A 103 6.04 -16.04 9.01
CA HIS A 103 6.23 -16.08 10.45
C HIS A 103 5.82 -14.72 10.99
N LYS A 104 4.52 -14.61 11.34
CA LYS A 104 3.85 -13.44 11.96
C LYS A 104 3.43 -12.38 10.95
N GLY A 105 2.13 -12.38 10.61
CA GLY A 105 1.50 -11.31 9.83
C GLY A 105 1.62 -9.95 10.51
N LEU A 106 1.34 -8.89 9.78
CA LEU A 106 1.26 -7.53 10.32
C LEU A 106 0.11 -7.48 11.35
N PHE A 107 0.42 -7.59 12.63
CA PHE A 107 -0.60 -7.57 13.68
C PHE A 107 -1.01 -6.12 13.96
N ARG A 108 -2.22 -5.92 14.50
CA ARG A 108 -2.72 -4.60 14.93
C ARG A 108 -1.73 -3.85 15.84
N SER A 109 -0.92 -4.59 16.60
CA SER A 109 0.19 -4.08 17.43
C SER A 109 1.38 -3.53 16.64
N ASP A 110 1.67 -4.06 15.45
CA ASP A 110 2.80 -3.60 14.62
C ASP A 110 2.49 -2.23 13.98
N ILE A 111 1.21 -1.96 13.70
CA ILE A 111 0.78 -0.70 13.08
C ILE A 111 0.70 0.45 14.12
N LEU A 112 0.39 0.15 15.39
CA LEU A 112 0.37 1.14 16.49
C LEU A 112 1.71 1.90 16.63
N ASN A 113 2.84 1.21 16.47
CA ASN A 113 4.19 1.80 16.59
C ASN A 113 4.56 2.77 15.45
N ILE A 114 3.76 2.82 14.37
CA ILE A 114 4.01 3.70 13.22
C ILE A 114 3.21 5.01 13.35
N THR A 115 2.15 4.99 14.16
CA THR A 115 1.15 6.07 14.24
C THR A 115 1.30 6.99 15.46
N GLU A 116 2.18 6.67 16.42
CA GLU A 116 2.53 7.52 17.57
C GLU A 116 3.73 8.44 17.30
#